data_AF-A0A2S5RD32-F1
#
_entry.id   AF-A0A2S5RD32-F1
#
_cell.length_a   1.000
_cell.length_b   1.000
_cell.length_c   1.000
_cell.angle_alpha   90.00
_cell.angle_beta   90.00
_cell.angle_gamma   90.00
#
_symmetry.space_group_name_H-M   'P 1'
#
loop_
_entity.id
_entity.type
_entity.pdbx_description
1 polymer ?
#
loop_
_entity_poly.entity_id
_entity_poly.type
_entity_poly.pdbx_seq_one_letter_code
_entity_poly.pdbx_strand_id
1 'polypeptide(L)'
;MQLTIFKYFYRSTLKSKFLWISSILFGLAFLIVLAIFTFALQGNSSVLTQWSSLEMILLFLIAIAQITALNLYIFSKYFSNSIKDGTMSLEIRSGISKTRIFFERILLSKAWTIGIYIFFTMIVLIFALTASSLVYSTFLMNLSVGFIIVFLYDLFLTAVLATLSTFGFNLALGMFGVLIFLLSAITPLVPSIGQMIDKTWTSQYTTSGEAYKNYESYIIANDVRTLANKYPKGFTEKMLNSYSDLKGSILLKEDSSISNPNDEYKPIEEQKKIYDIAISGLLTEFKEGILRKEGEYKSSDSFNKSAIFEHLSAIKDIFPKQVYDSSNDYGEKIWEKSFYHTITPKIPNSKFDFAFDSEYGFNNLFKKLNENEQDQEKKEFYKIIDRIIKNSFVIFNGDHLFLDTRTWDKWNIIIAKNGDNCKDENKWLEQVSITVGARMYQTAFIKAINSAINLPYPVNSNNTEQNLSTYYYKAKIDLYMNPWTMFNKILSANYYGDVLIGNRIEQEAFNKSWVDKEVILELDNEKPNKEEIFNNLKTSNFVKLEIKNKVFHPIIAIVVYTLILILITFGSFFIFKLKMKKAS
;
A
#
# COMPACT_ATOMS: atom_id res chain seq x y z
N MET A 1 -30.36 38.37 35.91
CA MET A 1 -29.66 38.70 34.65
C MET A 1 -28.77 37.51 34.28
N GLN A 2 -29.18 36.66 33.32
CA GLN A 2 -28.47 35.43 32.95
C GLN A 2 -27.26 35.77 32.05
N LEU A 3 -26.11 36.10 32.65
CA LEU A 3 -24.83 36.05 31.95
C LEU A 3 -24.44 34.58 31.82
N THR A 4 -24.72 33.98 30.65
CA THR A 4 -24.18 32.66 30.30
C THR A 4 -22.65 32.76 30.39
N ILE A 5 -22.06 32.03 31.34
CA ILE A 5 -20.61 31.86 31.51
C ILE A 5 -19.94 31.64 30.15
N PHE A 6 -20.53 30.79 29.32
CA PHE A 6 -20.14 30.57 27.95
C PHE A 6 -19.99 31.86 27.12
N LYS A 7 -20.96 32.78 27.14
CA LYS A 7 -20.91 34.04 26.36
C LYS A 7 -19.77 34.95 26.83
N TYR A 8 -19.55 35.04 28.14
CA TYR A 8 -18.45 35.82 28.71
C TYR A 8 -17.09 35.22 28.33
N PHE A 9 -16.91 33.92 28.53
CA PHE A 9 -15.66 33.24 28.20
C PHE A 9 -15.43 33.20 26.69
N TYR A 10 -16.46 33.02 25.86
CA TYR A 10 -16.36 33.03 24.40
C TYR A 10 -15.92 34.40 23.89
N ARG A 11 -16.48 35.50 24.43
CA ARG A 11 -16.02 36.86 24.10
C ARG A 11 -14.60 37.14 24.59
N SER A 12 -14.22 36.62 25.76
CA SER A 12 -12.85 36.70 26.29
C SER A 12 -11.86 35.94 25.41
N THR A 13 -12.29 34.79 24.88
CA THR A 13 -11.52 33.90 24.00
C THR A 13 -11.31 34.56 22.62
N LEU A 14 -12.38 35.10 22.03
CA LEU A 14 -12.31 35.86 20.77
C LEU A 14 -11.43 37.11 20.85
N LYS A 15 -11.28 37.72 22.03
CA LYS A 15 -10.39 38.87 22.25
C LYS A 15 -8.97 38.46 22.66
N SER A 16 -8.69 37.17 22.82
CA SER A 16 -7.39 36.69 23.26
C SER A 16 -6.36 36.86 22.14
N LYS A 17 -5.43 37.81 22.34
CA LYS A 17 -4.28 38.00 21.42
C LYS A 17 -3.47 36.72 21.24
N PHE A 18 -3.26 35.98 22.33
CA PHE A 18 -2.50 34.73 22.29
C PHE A 18 -3.15 33.69 21.37
N LEU A 19 -4.46 33.46 21.49
CA LEU A 19 -5.16 32.44 20.69
C LEU A 19 -5.16 32.79 19.20
N TRP A 20 -5.33 34.07 18.86
CA TRP A 20 -5.24 34.51 17.47
C TRP A 20 -3.83 34.39 16.92
N ILE A 21 -2.82 34.90 17.65
CA ILE A 21 -1.41 34.85 17.21
C ILE A 21 -0.97 33.39 17.04
N SER A 22 -1.27 32.51 18.01
CA SER A 22 -0.89 31.10 17.90
C SER A 22 -1.59 30.43 16.73
N SER A 23 -2.90 30.66 16.55
CA SER A 23 -3.67 30.04 15.47
C SER A 23 -3.19 30.50 14.10
N ILE A 24 -2.84 31.77 13.94
CA ILE A 24 -2.28 32.32 12.71
C ILE A 24 -0.88 31.74 12.45
N LEU A 25 -0.02 31.67 13.46
CA LEU A 25 1.35 31.18 13.31
C LEU A 25 1.39 29.70 12.95
N PHE A 26 0.62 28.86 13.65
CA PHE A 26 0.50 27.43 13.32
C PHE A 26 -0.21 27.22 11.98
N GLY A 27 -1.22 28.04 11.64
CA GLY A 27 -1.86 27.98 10.33
C GLY A 27 -0.93 28.38 9.18
N LEU A 28 -0.07 29.38 9.37
CA LEU A 28 0.98 29.74 8.43
C LEU A 28 2.00 28.62 8.28
N ALA A 29 2.48 28.03 9.38
CA ALA A 29 3.41 26.91 9.32
C ALA A 29 2.80 25.71 8.58
N PHE A 30 1.53 25.40 8.86
CA PHE A 30 0.77 24.35 8.17
C PHE A 30 0.69 24.62 6.66
N LEU A 31 0.30 25.83 6.27
CA LEU A 31 0.22 26.25 4.87
C LEU A 31 1.59 26.24 4.18
N ILE A 32 2.65 26.68 4.84
CA ILE A 32 4.01 26.71 4.30
C ILE A 32 4.48 25.28 4.01
N VAL A 33 4.32 24.35 4.97
CA VAL A 33 4.66 22.94 4.75
C VAL A 33 3.86 22.41 3.57
N LEU A 34 2.54 22.54 3.59
CA LEU A 34 1.68 21.99 2.55
C LEU A 34 1.98 22.58 1.17
N ALA A 35 2.28 23.88 1.08
CA ALA A 35 2.72 24.53 -0.14
C ALA A 35 4.10 24.03 -0.61
N ILE A 36 5.10 23.96 0.28
CA ILE A 36 6.44 23.45 -0.06
C ILE A 36 6.32 22.06 -0.65
N PHE A 37 5.57 21.14 -0.02
CA PHE A 37 5.43 19.79 -0.54
C PHE A 37 4.59 19.75 -1.82
N THR A 38 3.47 20.48 -1.90
CA THR A 38 2.67 20.55 -3.14
C THR A 38 3.49 21.03 -4.33
N PHE A 39 4.30 22.08 -4.15
CA PHE A 39 5.12 22.66 -5.23
C PHE A 39 6.43 21.91 -5.46
N ALA A 40 7.06 21.32 -4.43
CA ALA A 40 8.26 20.50 -4.59
C ALA A 40 7.96 19.13 -5.21
N LEU A 41 6.75 18.59 -4.99
CA LEU A 41 6.29 17.34 -5.58
C LEU A 41 5.73 17.52 -7.00
N GLN A 42 5.55 18.76 -7.48
CA GLN A 42 5.33 19.06 -8.89
C GLN A 42 6.63 18.85 -9.68
N GLY A 43 6.93 17.59 -10.05
CA GLY A 43 7.97 17.29 -11.03
C GLY A 43 8.84 16.07 -10.75
N ASN A 44 8.70 15.40 -9.60
CA ASN A 44 9.50 14.21 -9.32
C ASN A 44 8.73 13.15 -8.52
N SER A 45 8.38 12.05 -9.18
CA SER A 45 7.62 10.92 -8.63
C SER A 45 8.43 9.93 -7.82
N SER A 46 9.75 9.85 -8.01
CA SER A 46 10.62 9.00 -7.17
C SER A 46 10.81 9.61 -5.78
N VAL A 47 10.59 10.91 -5.65
CA VAL A 47 10.68 11.69 -4.40
C VAL A 47 9.39 11.56 -3.56
N LEU A 48 8.28 11.10 -4.15
CA LEU A 48 6.96 11.10 -3.50
C LEU A 48 6.88 10.26 -2.22
N THR A 49 7.63 9.16 -2.03
CA THR A 49 7.51 8.28 -0.86
C THR A 49 8.13 8.84 0.41
N GLN A 50 9.40 9.25 0.33
CA GLN A 50 10.10 9.85 1.48
C GLN A 50 9.53 11.23 1.83
N TRP A 51 9.09 11.99 0.83
CA TRP A 51 8.60 13.35 1.06
C TRP A 51 7.13 13.40 1.48
N SER A 52 6.25 12.51 1.00
CA SER A 52 4.86 12.44 1.49
C SER A 52 4.76 11.96 2.94
N SER A 53 5.59 10.99 3.34
CA SER A 53 5.66 10.53 4.73
C SER A 53 6.18 11.63 5.66
N LEU A 54 7.19 12.39 5.21
CA LEU A 54 7.72 13.53 5.96
C LEU A 54 6.73 14.70 6.04
N GLU A 55 6.01 15.01 4.95
CA GLU A 55 4.92 15.99 4.94
C GLU A 55 3.86 15.64 5.99
N MET A 56 3.38 14.40 5.98
CA MET A 56 2.36 13.95 6.92
C MET A 56 2.83 14.05 8.38
N ILE A 57 4.09 13.68 8.66
CA ILE A 57 4.70 13.81 10.00
C ILE A 57 4.72 15.29 10.43
N LEU A 58 5.17 16.19 9.56
CA LEU A 58 5.25 17.62 9.86
C LEU A 58 3.87 18.24 10.11
N LEU A 59 2.89 17.97 9.25
CA LEU A 59 1.53 18.49 9.41
C LEU A 59 0.88 17.99 10.71
N PHE A 60 1.12 16.74 11.08
CA PHE A 60 0.62 16.16 12.32
C PHE A 60 1.32 16.71 13.56
N LEU A 61 2.63 16.91 13.53
CA LEU A 61 3.38 17.57 14.60
C LEU A 61 2.89 19.00 14.83
N ILE A 62 2.65 19.76 13.74
CA ILE A 62 2.08 21.11 13.79
C ILE A 62 0.69 21.07 14.45
N ALA A 63 -0.17 20.13 14.04
CA ALA A 63 -1.51 20.00 14.58
C ALA A 63 -1.51 19.66 16.09
N ILE A 64 -0.74 18.64 16.51
CA ILE A 64 -0.60 18.26 17.93
C ILE A 64 -0.04 19.43 18.74
N ALA A 65 1.01 20.09 18.26
CA ALA A 65 1.61 21.24 18.95
C ALA A 65 0.60 22.35 19.19
N GLN A 66 -0.18 22.69 18.17
CA GLN A 66 -1.22 23.71 18.26
C GLN A 66 -2.30 23.35 19.28
N ILE A 67 -2.84 22.12 19.23
CA ILE A 67 -3.88 21.67 20.17
C ILE A 67 -3.38 21.66 21.60
N THR A 68 -2.11 21.27 21.79
CA THR A 68 -1.48 21.27 23.10
C THR A 68 -1.40 22.69 23.66
N ALA A 69 -0.89 23.63 22.85
CA ALA A 69 -0.75 25.02 23.25
C ALA A 69 -2.12 25.66 23.59
N LEU A 70 -3.14 25.39 22.77
CA LEU A 70 -4.50 25.90 22.97
C LEU A 70 -5.13 25.34 24.26
N ASN A 71 -5.12 24.02 24.45
CA ASN A 71 -5.70 23.40 25.63
C ASN A 71 -4.96 23.83 26.90
N LEU A 72 -3.62 23.88 26.90
CA LEU A 72 -2.86 24.37 28.05
C LEU A 72 -3.24 25.81 28.41
N TYR A 73 -3.34 26.70 27.41
CA TYR A 73 -3.75 28.08 27.65
C TYR A 73 -5.15 28.17 28.25
N ILE A 74 -6.12 27.44 27.68
CA ILE A 74 -7.51 27.46 28.11
C ILE A 74 -7.67 26.87 29.51
N PHE A 75 -7.07 25.71 29.82
CA PHE A 75 -7.13 25.11 31.15
C PHE A 75 -6.37 25.93 32.20
N SER A 76 -5.24 26.54 31.84
CA SER A 76 -4.52 27.43 32.75
C SER A 76 -5.35 28.68 33.08
N LYS A 77 -5.80 29.41 32.05
CA LYS A 77 -6.50 30.69 32.21
C LYS A 77 -7.91 30.54 32.77
N TYR A 78 -8.67 29.59 32.23
CA TYR A 78 -10.10 29.46 32.50
C TYR A 78 -10.45 28.35 33.48
N PHE A 79 -9.52 27.50 33.94
CA PHE A 79 -9.79 26.60 35.06
C PHE A 79 -8.90 26.93 36.25
N SER A 80 -7.60 26.73 36.11
CA SER A 80 -6.68 26.76 37.25
C SER A 80 -6.51 28.16 37.86
N ASN A 81 -6.29 29.20 37.05
CA ASN A 81 -6.24 30.58 37.53
C ASN A 81 -7.58 31.03 38.11
N SER A 82 -8.70 30.64 37.49
CA SER A 82 -10.03 30.98 38.02
C SER A 82 -10.31 30.36 39.40
N ILE A 83 -9.73 29.19 39.70
CA ILE A 83 -9.76 28.58 41.04
C ILE A 83 -8.86 29.36 42.00
N LYS A 84 -7.63 29.67 41.57
CA LYS A 84 -6.63 30.36 42.39
C LYS A 84 -7.04 31.81 42.74
N ASP A 85 -7.59 32.52 41.77
CA ASP A 85 -8.02 33.92 41.88
C ASP A 85 -9.41 34.05 42.54
N GLY A 86 -10.04 32.93 42.93
CA GLY A 86 -11.32 32.90 43.63
C GLY A 86 -12.54 33.23 42.76
N THR A 87 -12.37 33.53 41.47
CA THR A 87 -13.47 33.81 40.54
C THR A 87 -14.46 32.66 40.46
N MET A 88 -13.98 31.42 40.48
CA MET A 88 -14.84 30.23 40.45
C MET A 88 -15.69 30.10 41.72
N SER A 89 -15.16 30.52 42.87
CA SER A 89 -15.91 30.54 44.14
C SER A 89 -17.00 31.62 44.14
N LEU A 90 -16.73 32.79 43.53
CA LEU A 90 -17.73 33.84 43.34
C LEU A 90 -18.85 33.40 42.40
N GLU A 91 -18.53 32.69 41.32
CA GLU A 91 -19.52 32.10 40.40
C GLU A 91 -20.42 31.06 41.09
N ILE A 92 -19.86 30.23 41.96
CA ILE A 92 -20.64 29.27 42.75
C ILE A 92 -21.55 30.01 43.74
N ARG A 93 -21.05 31.05 44.41
CA ARG A 93 -21.82 31.87 45.37
C ARG A 93 -22.93 32.68 44.68
N SER A 94 -22.75 33.06 43.42
CA SER A 94 -23.78 33.75 42.63
C SER A 94 -24.86 32.81 42.08
N GLY A 95 -24.86 31.54 42.49
CA GLY A 95 -25.90 30.57 42.18
C GLY A 95 -25.67 29.76 40.91
N ILE A 96 -24.47 29.84 40.31
CA ILE A 96 -24.16 29.05 39.12
C ILE A 96 -23.78 27.62 39.53
N SER A 97 -24.42 26.63 38.92
CA SER A 97 -24.15 25.22 39.22
C SER A 97 -22.73 24.81 38.81
N LYS A 98 -22.07 24.03 39.66
CA LYS A 98 -20.73 23.46 39.42
C LYS A 98 -20.66 22.67 38.10
N THR A 99 -21.74 21.97 37.75
CA THR A 99 -21.89 21.26 36.47
C THR A 99 -21.80 22.20 35.28
N ARG A 100 -22.54 23.32 35.33
CA ARG A 100 -22.54 24.31 34.27
C ARG A 100 -21.16 24.96 34.09
N ILE A 101 -20.50 25.30 35.19
CA ILE A 101 -19.16 25.90 35.16
C ILE A 101 -18.15 24.95 34.47
N PHE A 102 -18.16 23.66 34.84
CA PHE A 102 -17.22 22.67 34.28
C PHE A 102 -17.45 22.44 32.77
N PHE A 103 -18.68 22.11 32.37
CA PHE A 103 -18.96 21.75 30.98
C PHE A 103 -18.95 22.95 30.02
N GLU A 104 -19.40 24.14 30.43
CA GLU A 104 -19.35 25.32 29.54
C GLU A 104 -17.90 25.73 29.23
N ARG A 105 -16.97 25.55 30.18
CA ARG A 105 -15.55 25.84 29.98
C ARG A 105 -14.83 24.78 29.12
N ILE A 106 -15.20 23.49 29.22
CA ILE A 106 -14.72 22.45 28.29
C ILE A 106 -15.24 22.70 26.87
N LEU A 107 -16.54 22.99 26.74
CA LEU A 107 -17.18 23.21 25.44
C LEU A 107 -16.58 24.41 24.71
N LEU A 108 -16.17 25.44 25.44
CA LEU A 108 -15.40 26.56 24.90
C LEU A 108 -14.07 26.13 24.28
N SER A 109 -13.33 25.22 24.92
CA SER A 109 -12.09 24.67 24.36
C SER A 109 -12.35 23.94 23.04
N LYS A 110 -13.40 23.11 23.04
CA LYS A 110 -13.76 22.29 21.88
C LYS A 110 -14.31 23.11 20.72
N ALA A 111 -15.06 24.17 20.98
CA ALA A 111 -15.54 25.05 19.92
C ALA A 111 -14.37 25.68 19.12
N TRP A 112 -13.28 26.04 19.81
CA TRP A 112 -12.10 26.61 19.15
C TRP A 112 -11.28 25.54 18.40
N THR A 113 -11.03 24.38 19.01
CA THR A 113 -10.26 23.30 18.35
C THR A 113 -11.00 22.72 17.15
N ILE A 114 -12.33 22.54 17.25
CA ILE A 114 -13.18 22.11 16.12
C ILE A 114 -13.13 23.09 14.95
N GLY A 115 -13.19 24.40 15.23
CA GLY A 115 -13.06 25.41 14.17
C GLY A 115 -11.74 25.31 13.42
N ILE A 116 -10.64 25.07 14.13
CA ILE A 116 -9.31 24.87 13.53
C ILE A 116 -9.24 23.57 12.73
N TYR A 117 -9.83 22.47 13.22
CA TYR A 117 -9.90 21.22 12.47
C TYR A 117 -10.60 21.37 11.14
N ILE A 118 -11.77 22.03 11.15
CA ILE A 118 -12.52 22.29 9.93
C ILE A 118 -11.67 23.14 8.97
N PHE A 119 -11.02 24.18 9.49
CA PHE A 119 -10.14 25.04 8.68
C PHE A 119 -8.99 24.27 8.02
N PHE A 120 -8.24 23.46 8.77
CA PHE A 120 -7.17 22.64 8.20
C PHE A 120 -7.66 21.59 7.22
N THR A 121 -8.77 20.94 7.54
CA THR A 121 -9.39 19.96 6.63
C THR A 121 -9.77 20.63 5.31
N MET A 122 -10.39 21.82 5.35
CA MET A 122 -10.73 22.56 4.13
C MET A 122 -9.48 22.97 3.33
N ILE A 123 -8.41 23.42 3.99
CA ILE A 123 -7.14 23.73 3.31
C ILE A 123 -6.60 22.50 2.59
N VAL A 124 -6.51 21.35 3.29
CA VAL A 124 -6.04 20.10 2.69
C VAL A 124 -6.90 19.69 1.50
N LEU A 125 -8.23 19.81 1.61
CA LEU A 125 -9.15 19.48 0.51
C LEU A 125 -8.99 20.43 -0.69
N ILE A 126 -8.78 21.73 -0.47
CA ILE A 126 -8.52 22.69 -1.55
C ILE A 126 -7.25 22.28 -2.30
N PHE A 127 -6.17 21.98 -1.57
CA PHE A 127 -4.92 21.53 -2.18
C PHE A 127 -5.05 20.18 -2.87
N ALA A 128 -5.85 19.26 -2.32
CA ALA A 128 -6.16 17.98 -2.96
C ALA A 128 -6.87 18.17 -4.30
N LEU A 129 -7.81 19.11 -4.38
CA LEU A 129 -8.54 19.43 -5.61
C LEU A 129 -7.67 20.15 -6.65
N THR A 130 -6.67 20.92 -6.22
CA THR A 130 -5.75 21.64 -7.11
C THR A 130 -4.48 20.87 -7.44
N ALA A 131 -4.25 19.71 -6.82
CA ALA A 131 -3.08 18.88 -7.07
C ALA A 131 -3.08 18.34 -8.51
N SER A 132 -1.95 18.49 -9.21
CA SER A 132 -1.82 18.01 -10.60
C SER A 132 -1.68 16.49 -10.71
N SER A 133 -1.24 15.82 -9.63
CA SER A 133 -1.09 14.37 -9.56
C SER A 133 -2.30 13.74 -8.87
N LEU A 134 -2.96 12.77 -9.55
CA LEU A 134 -4.02 11.96 -8.96
C LEU A 134 -3.56 11.24 -7.69
N VAL A 135 -2.31 10.78 -7.67
CA VAL A 135 -1.70 10.09 -6.52
C VAL A 135 -1.58 11.04 -5.32
N TYR A 136 -1.08 12.25 -5.56
CA TYR A 136 -0.94 13.27 -4.50
C TYR A 136 -2.30 13.81 -4.04
N SER A 137 -3.24 14.02 -4.98
CA SER A 137 -4.63 14.37 -4.67
C SER A 137 -5.28 13.34 -3.74
N THR A 138 -5.13 12.05 -4.06
CA THR A 138 -5.68 10.97 -3.25
C THR A 138 -4.98 10.87 -1.89
N PHE A 139 -3.66 11.08 -1.83
CA PHE A 139 -2.91 11.19 -0.57
C PHE A 139 -3.43 12.33 0.32
N LEU A 140 -3.67 13.52 -0.23
CA LEU A 140 -4.22 14.66 0.52
C LEU A 140 -5.67 14.40 0.96
N MET A 141 -6.51 13.80 0.12
CA MET A 141 -7.86 13.36 0.52
C MET A 141 -7.81 12.36 1.68
N ASN A 142 -6.88 11.42 1.63
CA ASN A 142 -6.63 10.47 2.69
C ASN A 142 -6.14 11.16 3.98
N LEU A 143 -5.21 12.12 3.88
CA LEU A 143 -4.72 12.91 5.00
C LEU A 143 -5.86 13.67 5.72
N SER A 144 -6.89 14.10 5.00
CA SER A 144 -8.09 14.70 5.60
C SER A 144 -8.82 13.76 6.57
N VAL A 145 -8.81 12.45 6.31
CA VAL A 145 -9.36 11.41 7.22
C VAL A 145 -8.44 11.17 8.41
N GLY A 146 -7.12 11.29 8.21
CA GLY A 146 -6.09 11.15 9.26
C GLY A 146 -6.24 12.13 10.44
N PHE A 147 -6.94 13.27 10.25
CA PHE A 147 -7.25 14.23 11.31
C PHE A 147 -8.13 13.65 12.45
N ILE A 148 -8.78 12.50 12.25
CA ILE A 148 -9.49 11.78 13.34
C ILE A 148 -8.56 11.43 14.50
N ILE A 149 -7.29 11.08 14.23
CA ILE A 149 -6.30 10.78 15.27
C ILE A 149 -6.02 12.01 16.12
N VAL A 150 -5.92 13.17 15.46
CA VAL A 150 -5.67 14.45 16.12
C VAL A 150 -6.85 14.81 17.03
N PHE A 151 -8.08 14.54 16.60
CA PHE A 151 -9.28 14.69 17.44
C PHE A 151 -9.26 13.79 18.68
N LEU A 152 -8.88 12.52 18.54
CA LEU A 152 -8.73 11.61 19.68
C LEU A 152 -7.66 12.09 20.67
N TYR A 153 -6.53 12.61 20.16
CA TYR A 153 -5.50 13.26 20.96
C TYR A 153 -6.05 14.44 21.77
N ASP A 154 -6.82 15.34 21.14
CA ASP A 154 -7.44 16.48 21.81
C ASP A 154 -8.39 16.07 22.94
N LEU A 155 -9.19 15.02 22.73
CA LEU A 155 -10.04 14.46 23.78
C LEU A 155 -9.23 13.89 24.95
N PHE A 156 -8.18 13.13 24.66
CA PHE A 156 -7.29 12.56 25.68
C PHE A 156 -6.60 13.65 26.50
N LEU A 157 -6.01 14.64 25.84
CA LEU A 157 -5.37 15.77 26.50
C LEU A 157 -6.36 16.54 27.37
N THR A 158 -7.57 16.77 26.88
CA THR A 158 -8.64 17.44 27.65
C THR A 158 -9.00 16.67 28.90
N ALA A 159 -9.13 15.34 28.83
CA ALA A 159 -9.46 14.50 29.98
C ALA A 159 -8.38 14.60 31.07
N VAL A 160 -7.10 14.57 30.69
CA VAL A 160 -5.97 14.71 31.63
C VAL A 160 -5.94 16.11 32.23
N LEU A 161 -5.97 17.15 31.39
CA LEU A 161 -5.91 18.54 31.86
C LEU A 161 -7.12 18.93 32.71
N ALA A 162 -8.32 18.42 32.42
CA ALA A 162 -9.50 18.64 33.26
C ALA A 162 -9.29 18.05 34.67
N THR A 163 -8.71 16.86 34.76
CA THR A 163 -8.39 16.22 36.03
C THR A 163 -7.37 17.05 36.82
N LEU A 164 -6.28 17.45 36.17
CA LEU A 164 -5.19 18.20 36.82
C LEU A 164 -5.61 19.62 37.21
N SER A 165 -6.42 20.29 36.40
CA SER A 165 -6.84 21.68 36.63
C SER A 165 -7.68 21.83 37.89
N THR A 166 -8.38 20.77 38.30
CA THR A 166 -9.09 20.68 39.58
C THR A 166 -8.15 20.90 40.78
N PHE A 167 -6.85 20.61 40.62
CA PHE A 167 -5.88 20.77 41.69
C PHE A 167 -5.32 22.19 41.83
N GLY A 168 -5.52 23.06 40.84
CA GLY A 168 -5.00 24.43 40.84
C GLY A 168 -3.48 24.53 40.61
N PHE A 169 -2.85 23.42 40.22
CA PHE A 169 -1.40 23.35 40.00
C PHE A 169 -1.05 23.66 38.53
N ASN A 170 -0.84 24.94 38.22
CA ASN A 170 -0.42 25.38 36.87
C ASN A 170 0.87 24.69 36.38
N LEU A 171 1.81 24.45 37.29
CA LEU A 171 3.08 23.80 36.96
C LEU A 171 2.88 22.32 36.57
N ALA A 172 2.01 21.60 37.30
CA ALA A 172 1.63 20.23 36.95
C ALA A 172 0.87 20.17 35.62
N LEU A 173 -0.05 21.11 35.36
CA LEU A 173 -0.72 21.23 34.06
C LEU A 173 0.29 21.37 32.90
N GLY A 174 1.28 22.26 33.06
CA GLY A 174 2.34 22.47 32.07
C GLY A 174 3.20 21.22 31.85
N MET A 175 3.71 20.60 32.93
CA MET A 175 4.54 19.40 32.84
C MET A 175 3.84 18.23 32.16
N PHE A 176 2.59 17.93 32.57
CA PHE A 176 1.84 16.82 31.99
C PHE A 176 1.39 17.11 30.56
N GLY A 177 1.04 18.36 30.23
CA GLY A 177 0.71 18.73 28.85
C GLY A 177 1.91 18.59 27.91
N VAL A 178 3.10 19.01 28.35
CA VAL A 178 4.35 18.83 27.58
C VAL A 178 4.74 17.36 27.48
N LEU A 179 4.57 16.57 28.55
CA LEU A 179 4.84 15.13 28.51
C LEU A 179 3.93 14.40 27.52
N ILE A 180 2.63 14.70 27.54
CA ILE A 180 1.65 14.13 26.61
C ILE A 180 1.96 14.55 25.17
N PHE A 181 2.35 15.81 24.97
CA PHE A 181 2.84 16.29 23.67
C PHE A 181 4.05 15.50 23.19
N LEU A 182 5.10 15.34 24.02
CA LEU A 182 6.31 14.60 23.63
C LEU A 182 6.01 13.14 23.29
N LEU A 183 5.20 12.45 24.10
CA LEU A 183 4.80 11.06 23.83
C LEU A 183 4.01 10.96 22.51
N SER A 184 3.09 11.90 22.26
CA SER A 184 2.26 11.89 21.05
C SER A 184 3.02 12.34 19.80
N ALA A 185 3.99 13.25 19.95
CA ALA A 185 4.87 13.74 18.90
C ALA A 185 5.94 12.71 18.51
N ILE A 186 6.40 11.88 19.45
CA ILE A 186 7.33 10.79 19.18
C ILE A 186 6.61 9.63 18.48
N THR A 187 5.33 9.40 18.76
CA THR A 187 4.54 8.30 18.16
C THR A 187 4.67 8.20 16.63
N PRO A 188 4.54 9.26 15.82
CA PRO A 188 4.74 9.20 14.36
C PRO A 188 6.22 9.05 13.95
N LEU A 189 7.17 9.35 14.83
CA LEU A 189 8.62 9.23 14.60
C LEU A 189 9.15 7.83 14.92
N VAL A 190 8.55 7.10 15.86
CA VAL A 190 8.98 5.73 16.25
C VAL A 190 9.10 4.78 15.06
N PRO A 191 8.20 4.77 14.05
CA PRO A 191 8.34 3.91 12.88
C PRO A 191 9.49 4.31 11.99
N SER A 192 9.67 5.61 11.74
CA SER A 192 10.77 6.13 10.92
C SER A 192 12.11 5.82 11.57
N ILE A 193 12.18 5.95 12.90
CA ILE A 193 13.34 5.55 13.71
C ILE A 193 13.51 4.03 13.70
N GLY A 194 12.43 3.25 13.83
CA GLY A 194 12.44 1.79 13.76
C GLY A 194 12.91 1.25 12.40
N GLN A 195 12.49 1.89 11.31
CA GLN A 195 12.96 1.63 9.94
C GLN A 195 14.41 2.06 9.75
N MET A 196 14.87 3.15 10.39
CA MET A 196 16.29 3.56 10.34
C MET A 196 17.20 2.69 11.21
N ILE A 197 16.69 2.13 12.30
CA ILE A 197 17.42 1.25 13.22
C ILE A 197 17.43 -0.20 12.72
N ASP A 198 16.57 -0.53 11.74
CA ASP A 198 16.25 -1.83 11.11
C ASP A 198 16.97 -3.09 11.61
N LYS A 199 16.86 -3.31 12.91
CA LYS A 199 16.89 -4.60 13.58
C LYS A 199 15.56 -4.80 14.31
N THR A 200 14.45 -4.44 13.67
CA THR A 200 13.13 -4.83 14.13
C THR A 200 13.03 -6.35 14.10
N TRP A 201 12.13 -6.93 14.90
CA TRP A 201 11.99 -8.38 14.96
C TRP A 201 11.70 -8.96 13.56
N THR A 202 10.94 -8.27 12.68
CA THR A 202 10.71 -8.71 11.28
C THR A 202 11.92 -8.68 10.35
N SER A 203 12.89 -7.78 10.55
CA SER A 203 14.07 -7.70 9.67
C SER A 203 15.02 -8.90 9.79
N GLN A 204 14.88 -9.70 10.85
CA GLN A 204 15.52 -11.03 10.98
C GLN A 204 14.80 -12.13 10.19
N TYR A 205 13.58 -11.89 9.71
CA TYR A 205 12.76 -12.88 9.01
C TYR A 205 12.61 -12.55 7.51
N THR A 206 12.33 -11.30 7.13
CA THR A 206 12.25 -10.88 5.71
C THR A 206 12.10 -9.35 5.56
N THR A 207 12.17 -8.80 4.34
CA THR A 207 11.77 -7.41 4.08
C THR A 207 10.24 -7.29 4.02
N SER A 208 9.68 -6.13 4.40
CA SER A 208 8.23 -5.93 4.32
C SER A 208 7.65 -6.14 2.91
N GLY A 209 8.43 -5.85 1.86
CA GLY A 209 8.07 -6.10 0.47
C GLY A 209 7.89 -7.59 0.13
N GLU A 210 8.78 -8.46 0.62
CA GLU A 210 8.67 -9.90 0.35
C GLU A 210 7.50 -10.53 1.12
N ALA A 211 7.19 -10.03 2.32
CA ALA A 211 6.00 -10.47 3.06
C ALA A 211 4.69 -10.20 2.28
N TYR A 212 4.60 -9.06 1.60
CA TYR A 212 3.46 -8.69 0.75
C TYR A 212 3.32 -9.57 -0.48
N LYS A 213 4.44 -9.80 -1.18
CA LYS A 213 4.49 -10.70 -2.34
C LYS A 213 4.08 -12.13 -1.98
N ASN A 214 4.54 -12.62 -0.82
CA ASN A 214 4.14 -13.91 -0.30
C ASN A 214 2.63 -13.95 -0.02
N TYR A 215 2.12 -12.91 0.65
CA TYR A 215 0.70 -12.79 0.99
C TYR A 215 -0.22 -12.77 -0.25
N GLU A 216 0.16 -11.99 -1.27
CA GLU A 216 -0.56 -11.94 -2.53
C GLU A 216 -0.59 -13.32 -3.21
N SER A 217 0.52 -14.05 -3.18
CA SER A 217 0.59 -15.40 -3.73
C SER A 217 -0.42 -16.33 -3.06
N TYR A 218 -0.62 -16.22 -1.75
CA TYR A 218 -1.67 -16.95 -1.04
C TYR A 218 -3.08 -16.56 -1.49
N ILE A 219 -3.39 -15.27 -1.66
CA ILE A 219 -4.72 -14.85 -2.14
C ILE A 219 -4.99 -15.41 -3.54
N ILE A 220 -4.03 -15.30 -4.44
CA ILE A 220 -4.15 -15.83 -5.81
C ILE A 220 -4.34 -17.34 -5.76
N ALA A 221 -3.53 -18.06 -4.98
CA ALA A 221 -3.61 -19.50 -4.82
C ALA A 221 -4.98 -19.95 -4.30
N ASN A 222 -5.53 -19.25 -3.31
CA ASN A 222 -6.84 -19.55 -2.76
C ASN A 222 -7.93 -19.46 -3.83
N ASP A 223 -7.92 -18.42 -4.65
CA ASP A 223 -8.96 -18.21 -5.66
C ASP A 223 -8.84 -19.23 -6.79
N VAL A 224 -7.63 -19.51 -7.26
CA VAL A 224 -7.37 -20.52 -8.30
C VAL A 224 -7.74 -21.91 -7.81
N ARG A 225 -7.35 -22.30 -6.59
CA ARG A 225 -7.71 -23.62 -6.02
C ARG A 225 -9.19 -23.73 -5.67
N THR A 226 -9.82 -22.66 -5.20
CA THR A 226 -11.28 -22.65 -4.99
C THR A 226 -12.00 -22.88 -6.31
N LEU A 227 -11.53 -22.27 -7.40
CA LEU A 227 -12.09 -22.47 -8.73
C LEU A 227 -11.89 -23.91 -9.23
N ALA A 228 -10.68 -24.47 -9.09
CA ALA A 228 -10.40 -25.86 -9.46
C ALA A 228 -11.24 -26.87 -8.66
N ASN A 229 -11.45 -26.62 -7.36
CA ASN A 229 -12.30 -27.45 -6.50
C ASN A 229 -13.79 -27.33 -6.87
N LYS A 230 -14.23 -26.15 -7.29
CA LYS A 230 -15.62 -25.89 -7.73
C LYS A 230 -15.91 -26.58 -9.07
N TYR A 231 -14.92 -26.66 -9.96
CA TYR A 231 -15.03 -27.28 -11.29
C TYR A 231 -14.00 -28.41 -11.46
N PRO A 232 -14.21 -29.58 -10.81
CA PRO A 232 -13.26 -30.68 -10.89
C PRO A 232 -13.12 -31.20 -12.32
N LYS A 233 -11.88 -31.50 -12.73
CA LYS A 233 -11.47 -31.85 -14.11
C LYS A 233 -11.73 -30.75 -15.14
N GLY A 234 -12.02 -29.53 -14.68
CA GLY A 234 -12.27 -28.36 -15.49
C GLY A 234 -11.01 -27.75 -16.11
N PHE A 235 -11.18 -26.58 -16.71
CA PHE A 235 -10.12 -25.79 -17.33
C PHE A 235 -8.97 -25.53 -16.34
N THR A 236 -9.27 -25.08 -15.13
CA THR A 236 -8.28 -24.65 -14.13
C THR A 236 -7.42 -25.83 -13.68
N GLU A 237 -8.03 -26.97 -13.38
CA GLU A 237 -7.29 -28.19 -13.00
C GLU A 237 -6.43 -28.70 -14.15
N LYS A 238 -6.94 -28.66 -15.40
CA LYS A 238 -6.15 -29.01 -16.59
C LYS A 238 -4.90 -28.12 -16.70
N MET A 239 -5.05 -26.80 -16.55
CA MET A 239 -3.92 -25.86 -16.59
C MET A 239 -2.90 -26.11 -15.48
N LEU A 240 -3.37 -26.30 -14.24
CA LEU A 240 -2.51 -26.61 -13.07
C LEU A 240 -1.72 -27.91 -13.27
N ASN A 241 -2.31 -28.92 -13.89
CA ASN A 241 -1.65 -30.19 -14.15
C ASN A 241 -0.62 -30.11 -15.28
N SER A 242 -0.88 -29.29 -16.32
CA SER A 242 0.09 -29.06 -17.40
C SER A 242 1.22 -28.08 -17.05
N TYR A 243 1.25 -27.51 -15.84
CA TYR A 243 2.31 -26.58 -15.45
C TYR A 243 3.69 -27.24 -15.41
N SER A 244 3.75 -28.54 -15.11
CA SER A 244 5.00 -29.32 -15.19
C SER A 244 5.55 -29.44 -16.62
N ASP A 245 4.72 -29.26 -17.64
CA ASP A 245 5.13 -29.33 -19.04
C ASP A 245 6.02 -28.14 -19.43
N LEU A 246 6.07 -27.10 -18.59
CA LEU A 246 7.02 -25.99 -18.74
C LEU A 246 8.47 -26.42 -18.43
N LYS A 247 8.67 -27.51 -17.69
CA LYS A 247 10.01 -28.04 -17.39
C LYS A 247 10.68 -28.50 -18.68
N GLY A 248 11.79 -27.87 -19.05
CA GLY A 248 12.45 -28.15 -20.33
C GLY A 248 11.61 -27.78 -21.56
N SER A 249 10.62 -26.89 -21.40
CA SER A 249 9.77 -26.45 -22.50
C SER A 249 10.51 -25.64 -23.56
N ILE A 250 11.65 -25.05 -23.19
CA ILE A 250 12.51 -24.27 -24.08
C ILE A 250 13.86 -24.97 -24.15
N LEU A 251 14.28 -25.22 -25.39
CA LEU A 251 15.54 -25.83 -25.77
C LEU A 251 16.49 -24.72 -26.24
N LEU A 252 17.78 -24.87 -25.95
CA LEU A 252 18.84 -23.98 -26.42
C LEU A 252 19.77 -24.77 -27.35
N LYS A 253 20.06 -24.19 -28.50
CA LYS A 253 21.20 -24.59 -29.32
C LYS A 253 22.42 -23.84 -28.80
N GLU A 254 23.34 -24.54 -28.14
CA GLU A 254 24.57 -23.94 -27.64
C GLU A 254 25.41 -23.41 -28.81
N ASP A 255 25.74 -22.12 -28.77
CA ASP A 255 26.57 -21.48 -29.78
C ASP A 255 28.04 -21.86 -29.56
N SER A 256 28.58 -22.74 -30.39
CA SER A 256 30.02 -23.00 -30.44
C SER A 256 30.61 -22.59 -31.79
N SER A 257 30.32 -21.38 -32.27
CA SER A 257 31.11 -20.64 -33.29
C SER A 257 31.53 -21.36 -34.59
N ILE A 258 31.01 -22.56 -34.87
CA ILE A 258 31.08 -23.35 -36.10
C ILE A 258 29.84 -24.24 -36.08
N SER A 259 28.76 -23.72 -36.66
CA SER A 259 27.48 -24.39 -36.80
C SER A 259 27.62 -25.68 -37.62
N ASN A 260 27.45 -26.83 -36.97
CA ASN A 260 27.16 -28.07 -37.68
C ASN A 260 25.63 -28.18 -37.83
N PRO A 261 25.10 -28.51 -39.01
CA PRO A 261 23.66 -28.72 -39.21
C PRO A 261 23.09 -29.92 -38.42
N ASN A 262 23.94 -30.70 -37.75
CA ASN A 262 23.57 -31.83 -36.91
C ASN A 262 23.54 -31.50 -35.40
N ASP A 263 23.79 -30.25 -35.00
CA ASP A 263 23.80 -29.88 -33.58
C ASP A 263 22.37 -30.00 -33.00
N GLU A 264 22.23 -30.90 -32.04
CA GLU A 264 20.96 -31.24 -31.41
C GLU A 264 20.58 -30.20 -30.34
N TYR A 265 19.33 -29.75 -30.39
CA TYR A 265 18.76 -28.85 -29.37
C TYR A 265 18.62 -29.58 -28.03
N LYS A 266 19.14 -28.99 -26.96
CA LYS A 266 19.04 -29.56 -25.61
C LYS A 266 18.12 -28.74 -24.71
N PRO A 267 17.37 -29.38 -23.79
CA PRO A 267 16.58 -28.67 -22.81
C PRO A 267 17.43 -27.74 -21.95
N ILE A 268 16.91 -26.56 -21.65
CA ILE A 268 17.52 -25.68 -20.67
C ILE A 268 17.39 -26.31 -19.28
N GLU A 269 18.51 -26.64 -18.65
CA GLU A 269 18.53 -27.24 -17.31
C GLU A 269 18.10 -26.25 -16.20
N GLU A 270 18.30 -24.94 -16.42
CA GLU A 270 17.92 -23.88 -15.48
C GLU A 270 16.41 -23.57 -15.53
N GLN A 271 15.62 -24.17 -14.62
CA GLN A 271 14.18 -23.89 -14.49
C GLN A 271 13.86 -22.40 -14.30
N LYS A 272 14.73 -21.67 -13.59
CA LYS A 272 14.59 -20.23 -13.35
C LYS A 272 14.57 -19.44 -14.67
N LYS A 273 15.37 -19.82 -15.66
CA LYS A 273 15.46 -19.13 -16.96
C LYS A 273 14.18 -19.31 -17.78
N ILE A 274 13.61 -20.52 -17.78
CA ILE A 274 12.31 -20.77 -18.41
C ILE A 274 11.22 -19.98 -17.67
N TYR A 275 11.28 -19.91 -16.34
CA TYR A 275 10.31 -19.17 -15.54
C TYR A 275 10.39 -17.66 -15.82
N ASP A 276 11.60 -17.13 -15.98
CA ASP A 276 11.83 -15.73 -16.36
C ASP A 276 11.23 -15.42 -17.74
N ILE A 277 11.35 -16.32 -18.71
CA ILE A 277 10.71 -16.21 -20.03
C ILE A 277 9.18 -16.27 -19.89
N ALA A 278 8.69 -17.18 -19.04
CA ALA A 278 7.27 -17.39 -18.80
C ALA A 278 6.60 -16.17 -18.16
N ILE A 279 7.22 -15.62 -17.12
CA ILE A 279 6.73 -14.41 -16.43
C ILE A 279 6.94 -13.16 -17.28
N SER A 280 7.87 -13.19 -18.23
CA SER A 280 7.99 -12.16 -19.28
C SER A 280 6.88 -12.26 -20.32
N GLY A 281 6.06 -13.31 -20.32
CA GLY A 281 4.90 -13.46 -21.22
C GLY A 281 5.28 -13.82 -22.66
N LEU A 282 6.39 -14.54 -22.85
CA LEU A 282 6.94 -14.85 -24.18
C LEU A 282 6.84 -16.32 -24.57
N LEU A 283 6.14 -17.17 -23.81
CA LEU A 283 6.12 -18.62 -24.04
C LEU A 283 5.71 -19.02 -25.46
N THR A 284 4.78 -18.28 -26.05
CA THR A 284 4.25 -18.57 -27.39
C THR A 284 5.17 -18.15 -28.53
N GLU A 285 6.25 -17.42 -28.25
CA GLU A 285 7.14 -16.89 -29.28
C GLU A 285 8.23 -17.88 -29.68
N PHE A 286 8.52 -18.88 -28.85
CA PHE A 286 9.62 -19.83 -29.09
C PHE A 286 9.26 -20.95 -30.07
N LYS A 287 8.05 -20.99 -30.63
CA LYS A 287 7.61 -22.05 -31.56
C LYS A 287 8.48 -22.11 -32.81
N GLU A 288 8.74 -20.95 -33.39
CA GLU A 288 9.48 -20.80 -34.65
C GLU A 288 10.99 -20.56 -34.43
N GLY A 289 11.40 -20.34 -33.17
CA GLY A 289 12.79 -20.07 -32.78
C GLY A 289 13.03 -18.60 -32.43
N ILE A 290 13.84 -18.33 -31.41
CA ILE A 290 14.31 -16.98 -31.05
C ILE A 290 15.84 -16.99 -30.94
N LEU A 291 16.52 -16.19 -31.74
CA LEU A 291 17.96 -16.00 -31.72
C LEU A 291 18.37 -14.94 -30.71
N ARG A 292 19.28 -15.30 -29.80
CA ARG A 292 19.90 -14.42 -28.80
C ARG A 292 21.42 -14.58 -28.83
N LYS A 293 22.13 -13.75 -28.07
CA LYS A 293 23.60 -13.82 -27.94
C LYS A 293 24.08 -15.20 -27.48
N GLU A 294 23.28 -15.91 -26.70
CA GLU A 294 23.63 -17.24 -26.17
C GLU A 294 23.30 -18.41 -27.12
N GLY A 295 22.60 -18.16 -28.23
CA GLY A 295 22.17 -19.19 -29.18
C GLY A 295 20.72 -19.07 -29.63
N GLU A 296 20.26 -20.06 -30.40
CA GLU A 296 18.87 -20.15 -30.86
C GLU A 296 18.04 -20.93 -29.83
N TYR A 297 16.93 -20.35 -29.40
CA TYR A 297 16.00 -20.92 -28.44
C TYR A 297 14.75 -21.40 -29.15
N LYS A 298 14.29 -22.62 -28.86
CA LYS A 298 13.07 -23.17 -29.48
C LYS A 298 12.22 -23.91 -28.45
N SER A 299 10.90 -23.86 -28.61
CA SER A 299 9.98 -24.68 -27.83
C SER A 299 10.18 -26.17 -28.10
N SER A 300 10.05 -27.02 -27.08
CA SER A 300 10.01 -28.48 -27.28
C SER A 300 8.69 -28.91 -27.92
N ASP A 301 8.72 -29.98 -28.73
CA ASP A 301 7.52 -30.52 -29.37
C ASP A 301 6.47 -31.02 -28.36
N SER A 302 6.93 -31.48 -27.20
CA SER A 302 6.05 -31.89 -26.09
C SER A 302 5.30 -30.69 -25.50
N PHE A 303 5.98 -29.56 -25.31
CA PHE A 303 5.37 -28.34 -24.79
C PHE A 303 4.36 -27.74 -25.77
N ASN A 304 4.63 -27.79 -27.07
CA ASN A 304 3.71 -27.32 -28.11
C ASN A 304 2.36 -28.05 -28.13
N LYS A 305 2.27 -29.22 -27.50
CA LYS A 305 1.04 -30.01 -27.31
C LYS A 305 0.45 -29.88 -25.90
N SER A 306 1.06 -29.09 -25.03
CA SER A 306 0.59 -28.88 -23.67
C SER A 306 -0.66 -28.00 -23.65
N ALA A 307 -1.51 -28.22 -22.65
CA ALA A 307 -2.76 -27.46 -22.52
C ALA A 307 -2.51 -25.96 -22.27
N ILE A 308 -1.43 -25.63 -21.54
CA ILE A 308 -1.01 -24.23 -21.32
C ILE A 308 -0.61 -23.59 -22.64
N PHE A 309 0.24 -24.23 -23.44
CA PHE A 309 0.67 -23.65 -24.71
C PHE A 309 -0.50 -23.45 -25.67
N GLU A 310 -1.35 -24.48 -25.86
CA GLU A 310 -2.54 -24.38 -26.71
C GLU A 310 -3.45 -23.21 -26.29
N HIS A 311 -3.69 -23.06 -24.98
CA HIS A 311 -4.48 -21.96 -24.45
C HIS A 311 -3.81 -20.62 -24.71
N LEU A 312 -2.55 -20.44 -24.33
CA LEU A 312 -1.84 -19.18 -24.49
C LEU A 312 -1.67 -18.77 -25.97
N SER A 313 -1.47 -19.74 -26.87
CA SER A 313 -1.44 -19.51 -28.32
C SER A 313 -2.81 -19.04 -28.83
N ALA A 314 -3.90 -19.69 -28.40
CA ALA A 314 -5.25 -19.24 -28.77
C ALA A 314 -5.53 -17.80 -28.31
N ILE A 315 -5.05 -17.41 -27.12
CA ILE A 315 -5.16 -16.03 -26.62
C ILE A 315 -4.33 -15.05 -27.46
N LYS A 316 -3.09 -15.44 -27.82
CA LYS A 316 -2.21 -14.63 -28.68
C LYS A 316 -2.88 -14.32 -30.02
N ASP A 317 -3.56 -15.30 -30.62
CA ASP A 317 -4.13 -15.22 -31.97
C ASP A 317 -5.45 -14.39 -32.05
N ILE A 318 -5.99 -13.89 -30.93
CA ILE A 318 -7.21 -13.04 -30.90
C ILE A 318 -6.99 -11.68 -31.58
N PHE A 319 -5.76 -11.20 -31.57
CA PHE A 319 -5.35 -9.97 -32.24
C PHE A 319 -4.35 -10.27 -33.35
N PRO A 320 -4.30 -9.43 -34.40
CA PRO A 320 -3.27 -9.55 -35.42
C PRO A 320 -1.87 -9.43 -34.80
N LYS A 321 -0.91 -10.12 -35.43
CA LYS A 321 0.50 -10.07 -35.04
C LYS A 321 1.00 -8.63 -35.03
N GLN A 322 1.68 -8.25 -33.94
CA GLN A 322 2.33 -6.96 -33.82
C GLN A 322 3.80 -7.11 -34.18
N VAL A 323 4.28 -6.37 -35.19
CA VAL A 323 5.67 -6.43 -35.64
C VAL A 323 6.51 -5.46 -34.81
N TYR A 324 7.64 -5.92 -34.29
CA TYR A 324 8.62 -5.09 -33.58
C TYR A 324 9.91 -5.06 -34.37
N ASP A 325 10.24 -3.94 -35.00
CA ASP A 325 11.41 -3.83 -35.87
C ASP A 325 12.09 -2.47 -35.73
N SER A 326 13.22 -2.31 -36.42
CA SER A 326 13.94 -1.04 -36.41
C SER A 326 13.13 0.17 -36.92
N SER A 327 12.03 -0.04 -37.68
CA SER A 327 11.18 1.02 -38.22
C SER A 327 10.22 1.62 -37.19
N ASN A 328 9.86 0.84 -36.15
CA ASN A 328 9.03 1.30 -35.04
C ASN A 328 9.79 1.36 -33.70
N ASP A 329 11.12 1.42 -33.77
CA ASP A 329 12.03 1.36 -32.62
C ASP A 329 11.67 0.18 -31.69
N TYR A 330 11.41 -0.98 -32.29
CA TYR A 330 10.98 -2.23 -31.63
C TYR A 330 9.77 -2.07 -30.70
N GLY A 331 8.91 -1.10 -31.00
CA GLY A 331 7.73 -0.76 -30.22
C GLY A 331 8.03 -0.04 -28.90
N GLU A 332 9.18 0.61 -28.74
CA GLU A 332 9.59 1.30 -27.49
C GLU A 332 8.46 2.09 -26.82
N LYS A 333 7.76 2.95 -27.57
CA LYS A 333 6.61 3.73 -27.05
C LYS A 333 5.44 2.88 -26.56
N ILE A 334 5.20 1.74 -27.21
CA ILE A 334 4.18 0.78 -26.79
C ILE A 334 4.63 0.15 -25.47
N TRP A 335 5.89 -0.30 -25.36
CA TRP A 335 6.45 -0.87 -24.14
C TRP A 335 6.46 0.10 -22.96
N GLU A 336 6.87 1.35 -23.17
CA GLU A 336 6.82 2.44 -22.18
C GLU A 336 5.40 2.70 -21.67
N LYS A 337 4.40 2.65 -22.54
CA LYS A 337 3.01 2.86 -22.11
C LYS A 337 2.38 1.62 -21.46
N SER A 338 3.00 0.45 -21.57
CA SER A 338 2.40 -0.84 -21.22
C SER A 338 3.03 -1.49 -19.99
N PHE A 339 4.34 -1.72 -20.07
CA PHE A 339 5.13 -2.37 -19.04
C PHE A 339 5.93 -1.31 -18.29
N TYR A 340 6.57 -0.35 -18.96
CA TYR A 340 7.54 0.54 -18.32
C TYR A 340 7.02 1.95 -18.12
N HIS A 341 6.40 2.26 -16.98
CA HIS A 341 6.17 3.66 -16.69
C HIS A 341 7.49 4.34 -16.29
N THR A 342 8.19 4.90 -17.27
CA THR A 342 9.23 5.90 -17.03
C THR A 342 8.52 7.18 -16.67
N ILE A 343 8.62 7.61 -15.41
CA ILE A 343 8.07 8.89 -15.01
C ILE A 343 9.04 9.94 -15.55
N THR A 344 8.91 10.30 -16.82
CA THR A 344 9.77 11.32 -17.39
C THR A 344 9.40 12.65 -16.71
N PRO A 345 10.32 13.31 -15.98
CA PRO A 345 10.02 14.46 -15.11
C PRO A 345 9.57 15.74 -15.86
N LYS A 346 9.38 15.68 -17.18
CA LYS A 346 9.26 16.88 -18.03
C LYS A 346 7.84 17.41 -18.20
N ILE A 347 6.78 16.65 -17.91
CA ILE A 347 5.39 17.12 -18.11
C ILE A 347 4.51 16.77 -16.89
N PRO A 348 4.41 17.65 -15.89
CA PRO A 348 3.68 17.40 -14.64
C PRO A 348 2.13 17.28 -14.75
N ASN A 349 1.59 17.18 -15.98
CA ASN A 349 0.15 17.21 -16.29
C ASN A 349 -0.32 16.13 -17.30
N SER A 350 0.51 15.14 -17.68
CA SER A 350 0.01 14.06 -18.54
C SER A 350 -0.94 13.16 -17.75
N LYS A 351 -2.19 13.04 -18.21
CA LYS A 351 -3.10 11.99 -17.71
C LYS A 351 -2.44 10.63 -17.94
N PHE A 352 -2.57 9.73 -16.97
CA PHE A 352 -2.15 8.33 -17.10
C PHE A 352 -2.80 7.71 -18.34
N ASP A 353 -2.01 7.47 -19.37
CA ASP A 353 -2.42 6.76 -20.58
C ASP A 353 -1.78 5.37 -20.53
N PHE A 354 -2.39 4.47 -19.76
CA PHE A 354 -1.97 3.07 -19.75
C PHE A 354 -2.36 2.45 -21.08
N ALA A 355 -1.43 1.76 -21.73
CA ALA A 355 -1.70 1.01 -22.95
C ALA A 355 -2.71 -0.14 -22.75
N PHE A 356 -3.22 -0.36 -21.53
CA PHE A 356 -4.37 -1.23 -21.27
C PHE A 356 -5.54 -0.95 -22.21
N ASP A 357 -5.76 0.33 -22.55
CA ASP A 357 -6.89 0.78 -23.39
C ASP A 357 -6.55 0.88 -24.88
N SER A 358 -5.31 0.58 -25.30
CA SER A 358 -4.93 0.54 -26.71
C SER A 358 -5.66 -0.58 -27.46
N GLU A 359 -5.78 -0.49 -28.79
CA GLU A 359 -6.46 -1.49 -29.63
C GLU A 359 -5.98 -2.92 -29.35
N TYR A 360 -4.67 -3.09 -29.12
CA TYR A 360 -4.01 -4.37 -28.81
C TYR A 360 -3.66 -4.52 -27.32
N GLY A 361 -4.26 -3.69 -26.47
CA GLY A 361 -4.06 -3.64 -25.02
C GLY A 361 -4.87 -4.69 -24.26
N PHE A 362 -4.55 -4.86 -22.98
CA PHE A 362 -5.17 -5.86 -22.14
C PHE A 362 -6.69 -5.68 -21.94
N ASN A 363 -7.20 -4.45 -21.78
CA ASN A 363 -8.64 -4.25 -21.55
C ASN A 363 -9.47 -4.68 -22.77
N ASN A 364 -8.97 -4.42 -23.97
CA ASN A 364 -9.60 -4.88 -25.21
C ASN A 364 -9.50 -6.41 -25.38
N LEU A 365 -8.36 -7.01 -25.01
CA LEU A 365 -8.23 -8.47 -24.95
C LEU A 365 -9.26 -9.08 -24.00
N PHE A 366 -9.32 -8.58 -22.77
CA PHE A 366 -10.22 -9.05 -21.74
C PHE A 366 -11.70 -8.92 -22.14
N LYS A 367 -12.06 -7.83 -22.81
CA LYS A 367 -13.40 -7.64 -23.37
C LYS A 367 -13.73 -8.73 -24.39
N LYS A 368 -12.88 -8.94 -25.41
CA LYS A 368 -13.08 -9.98 -26.43
C LYS A 368 -13.15 -11.39 -25.82
N LEU A 369 -12.30 -11.67 -24.84
CA LEU A 369 -12.31 -12.95 -24.12
C LEU A 369 -13.65 -13.21 -23.42
N ASN A 370 -14.20 -12.21 -22.74
CA ASN A 370 -15.48 -12.37 -22.03
C ASN A 370 -16.70 -12.42 -22.96
N GLU A 371 -16.67 -11.67 -24.07
CA GLU A 371 -17.76 -11.66 -25.06
C GLU A 371 -17.88 -13.01 -25.78
N ASN A 372 -16.75 -13.65 -26.08
CA ASN A 372 -16.71 -14.90 -26.85
C ASN A 372 -16.79 -16.17 -25.98
N GLU A 373 -16.52 -16.08 -24.69
CA GLU A 373 -16.42 -17.27 -23.83
C GLU A 373 -17.79 -17.71 -23.30
N GLN A 374 -18.15 -18.97 -23.52
CA GLN A 374 -19.39 -19.56 -22.98
C GLN A 374 -19.13 -20.34 -21.69
N ASP A 375 -17.90 -20.76 -21.45
CA ASP A 375 -17.49 -21.49 -20.26
C ASP A 375 -17.41 -20.56 -19.04
N GLN A 376 -18.26 -20.84 -18.05
CA GLN A 376 -18.34 -20.08 -16.81
C GLN A 376 -17.07 -20.19 -15.96
N GLU A 377 -16.38 -21.33 -15.98
CA GLU A 377 -15.12 -21.50 -15.25
C GLU A 377 -14.04 -20.59 -15.84
N LYS A 378 -13.90 -20.58 -17.17
CA LYS A 378 -12.93 -19.71 -17.85
C LYS A 378 -13.23 -18.23 -17.62
N LYS A 379 -14.50 -17.83 -17.62
CA LYS A 379 -14.90 -16.45 -17.25
C LYS A 379 -14.49 -16.09 -15.83
N GLU A 380 -14.68 -16.99 -14.87
CA GLU A 380 -14.23 -16.80 -13.49
C GLU A 380 -12.70 -16.74 -13.41
N PHE A 381 -11.98 -17.58 -14.16
CA PHE A 381 -10.51 -17.55 -14.23
C PHE A 381 -10.00 -16.25 -14.87
N TYR A 382 -10.62 -15.76 -15.95
CA TYR A 382 -10.23 -14.50 -16.58
C TYR A 382 -10.42 -13.31 -15.63
N LYS A 383 -11.42 -13.33 -14.75
CA LYS A 383 -11.56 -12.31 -13.70
C LYS A 383 -10.41 -12.34 -12.68
N ILE A 384 -9.86 -13.53 -12.39
CA ILE A 384 -8.64 -13.64 -11.58
C ILE A 384 -7.48 -12.95 -12.31
N ILE A 385 -7.32 -13.20 -13.61
CA ILE A 385 -6.28 -12.58 -14.45
C ILE A 385 -6.44 -11.06 -14.52
N ASP A 386 -7.66 -10.54 -14.77
CA ASP A 386 -7.96 -9.10 -14.78
C ASP A 386 -7.59 -8.43 -13.47
N ARG A 387 -7.97 -9.06 -12.35
CA ARG A 387 -7.61 -8.56 -11.03
C ARG A 387 -6.09 -8.55 -10.84
N ILE A 388 -5.39 -9.62 -11.21
CA ILE A 388 -3.93 -9.66 -11.13
C ILE A 388 -3.29 -8.56 -11.99
N ILE A 389 -3.76 -8.31 -13.20
CA ILE A 389 -3.18 -7.29 -14.07
C ILE A 389 -3.38 -5.88 -13.52
N LYS A 390 -4.62 -5.54 -13.15
CA LYS A 390 -4.96 -4.23 -12.57
C LYS A 390 -4.29 -3.97 -11.22
N ASN A 391 -4.05 -5.04 -10.45
CA ASN A 391 -3.60 -4.96 -9.07
C ASN A 391 -2.21 -5.53 -8.80
N SER A 392 -1.44 -5.91 -9.82
CA SER A 392 -0.10 -6.49 -9.58
C SER A 392 0.94 -6.15 -10.62
N PHE A 393 0.54 -5.60 -11.78
CA PHE A 393 1.42 -5.46 -12.96
C PHE A 393 1.54 -4.02 -13.47
N VAL A 394 1.53 -3.03 -12.57
CA VAL A 394 1.89 -1.66 -12.95
C VAL A 394 3.31 -1.36 -12.47
N ILE A 395 4.28 -1.34 -13.39
CA ILE A 395 5.69 -1.04 -13.09
C ILE A 395 5.88 0.47 -13.08
N PHE A 396 6.37 1.01 -11.97
CA PHE A 396 6.80 2.40 -11.90
C PHE A 396 8.31 2.47 -11.84
N ASN A 397 8.86 3.40 -12.62
CA ASN A 397 10.26 3.77 -12.68
C ASN A 397 11.14 2.81 -13.51
N GLY A 398 11.08 2.98 -14.84
CA GLY A 398 12.02 2.38 -15.78
C GLY A 398 13.50 2.73 -15.51
N ASP A 399 13.78 3.70 -14.61
CA ASP A 399 15.15 4.10 -14.34
C ASP A 399 15.96 3.10 -13.48
N HIS A 400 15.31 2.30 -12.64
CA HIS A 400 15.98 1.39 -11.69
C HIS A 400 16.10 -0.06 -12.16
N LEU A 401 15.63 -0.40 -13.37
CA LEU A 401 15.79 -1.73 -13.96
C LEU A 401 17.26 -2.16 -14.12
N PHE A 402 18.19 -1.20 -14.11
CA PHE A 402 19.62 -1.47 -14.26
C PHE A 402 20.34 -1.78 -12.93
N LEU A 403 19.67 -1.61 -11.78
CA LEU A 403 20.29 -1.77 -10.46
C LEU A 403 19.82 -3.00 -9.70
N ASP A 404 18.79 -3.70 -10.18
CA ASP A 404 18.34 -4.94 -9.56
C ASP A 404 18.80 -6.15 -10.37
N THR A 405 19.41 -7.10 -9.67
CA THR A 405 20.11 -8.29 -10.21
C THR A 405 19.19 -9.33 -10.88
N ARG A 406 18.06 -8.93 -11.42
CA ARG A 406 16.99 -9.84 -11.84
C ARG A 406 17.16 -10.26 -13.31
N THR A 407 17.16 -11.57 -13.54
CA THR A 407 17.49 -12.22 -14.82
C THR A 407 16.40 -12.11 -15.90
N TRP A 408 15.14 -11.88 -15.50
CA TRP A 408 14.00 -11.66 -16.41
C TRP A 408 14.11 -10.36 -17.23
N ASP A 409 14.87 -9.36 -16.79
CA ASP A 409 15.11 -8.12 -17.54
C ASP A 409 15.79 -8.37 -18.90
N LYS A 410 16.50 -9.48 -19.03
CA LYS A 410 17.06 -9.91 -20.31
C LYS A 410 15.97 -10.22 -21.34
N TRP A 411 14.77 -10.61 -20.92
CA TRP A 411 13.64 -10.97 -21.79
C TRP A 411 12.68 -9.80 -22.07
N ASN A 412 13.17 -8.59 -21.84
CA ASN A 412 12.47 -7.34 -22.05
C ASN A 412 13.17 -6.45 -23.08
N ILE A 413 12.45 -5.43 -23.57
CA ILE A 413 13.07 -4.41 -24.41
C ILE A 413 14.05 -3.58 -23.58
N ILE A 414 15.21 -3.29 -24.15
CA ILE A 414 16.20 -2.40 -23.55
C ILE A 414 15.98 -1.00 -24.10
N ILE A 415 15.57 -0.08 -23.24
CA ILE A 415 15.29 1.31 -23.60
C ILE A 415 16.61 2.11 -23.49
N ALA A 416 16.97 2.82 -24.56
CA ALA A 416 18.19 3.61 -24.61
C ALA A 416 18.15 4.76 -23.60
N LYS A 417 19.19 4.86 -22.76
CA LYS A 417 19.42 6.04 -21.92
C LYS A 417 20.61 6.84 -22.44
N ASN A 418 20.50 8.17 -22.41
CA ASN A 418 21.61 9.10 -22.70
C ASN A 418 22.31 8.91 -24.06
N GLY A 419 21.62 8.40 -25.08
CA GLY A 419 22.16 8.29 -26.44
C GLY A 419 22.93 6.99 -26.75
N ASP A 420 22.92 6.00 -25.85
CA ASP A 420 23.48 4.67 -26.14
C ASP A 420 22.62 3.93 -27.17
N ASN A 421 23.26 3.29 -28.14
CA ASN A 421 22.58 2.56 -29.22
C ASN A 421 22.17 1.15 -28.76
N CYS A 422 20.98 1.00 -28.17
CA CYS A 422 20.43 -0.29 -27.74
C CYS A 422 19.81 -1.11 -28.90
N LYS A 423 19.85 -0.63 -30.15
CA LYS A 423 19.18 -1.28 -31.28
C LYS A 423 19.68 -2.70 -31.55
N ASP A 424 20.98 -2.94 -31.39
CA ASP A 424 21.56 -4.28 -31.58
C ASP A 424 21.11 -5.27 -30.50
N GLU A 425 20.86 -4.80 -29.28
CA GLU A 425 20.39 -5.64 -28.19
C GLU A 425 18.90 -5.97 -28.27
N ASN A 426 18.13 -5.19 -29.03
CA ASN A 426 16.70 -5.38 -29.25
C ASN A 426 16.35 -6.15 -30.53
N LYS A 427 17.33 -6.45 -31.41
CA LYS A 427 17.09 -7.16 -32.70
C LYS A 427 16.32 -8.47 -32.57
N TRP A 428 16.47 -9.18 -31.46
CA TRP A 428 15.73 -10.42 -31.21
C TRP A 428 14.21 -10.22 -31.17
N LEU A 429 13.72 -8.99 -30.92
CA LEU A 429 12.30 -8.65 -30.95
C LEU A 429 11.70 -8.74 -32.36
N GLU A 430 12.49 -8.73 -33.43
CA GLU A 430 12.01 -8.92 -34.81
C GLU A 430 11.39 -10.32 -35.01
N GLN A 431 11.74 -11.26 -34.14
CA GLN A 431 11.22 -12.63 -34.13
C GLN A 431 10.02 -12.78 -33.18
N VAL A 432 9.64 -11.69 -32.50
CA VAL A 432 8.50 -11.62 -31.58
C VAL A 432 7.31 -10.98 -32.29
N SER A 433 6.13 -11.57 -32.12
CA SER A 433 4.89 -11.16 -32.79
C SER A 433 3.71 -10.96 -31.85
N ILE A 434 3.90 -11.20 -30.54
CA ILE A 434 2.87 -11.10 -29.52
C ILE A 434 2.47 -9.66 -29.27
N THR A 435 1.17 -9.41 -29.09
CA THR A 435 0.67 -8.09 -28.66
C THR A 435 0.95 -7.86 -27.17
N VAL A 436 0.98 -6.59 -26.77
CA VAL A 436 1.08 -6.22 -25.34
C VAL A 436 0.00 -6.90 -24.50
N GLY A 437 -1.26 -6.84 -24.92
CA GLY A 437 -2.36 -7.41 -24.16
C GLY A 437 -2.19 -8.92 -23.93
N ALA A 438 -1.77 -9.65 -24.97
CA ALA A 438 -1.52 -11.09 -24.86
C ALA A 438 -0.30 -11.41 -23.98
N ARG A 439 0.77 -10.62 -24.06
CA ARG A 439 1.95 -10.77 -23.20
C ARG A 439 1.60 -10.57 -21.73
N MET A 440 0.87 -9.51 -21.41
CA MET A 440 0.37 -9.25 -20.05
C MET A 440 -0.51 -10.38 -19.52
N TYR A 441 -1.41 -10.89 -20.37
CA TYR A 441 -2.23 -12.04 -20.05
C TYR A 441 -1.37 -13.26 -19.70
N GLN A 442 -0.38 -13.61 -20.53
CA GLN A 442 0.52 -14.75 -20.29
C GLN A 442 1.27 -14.59 -18.97
N THR A 443 1.83 -13.41 -18.72
CA THR A 443 2.52 -13.10 -17.46
C THR A 443 1.61 -13.32 -16.23
N ALA A 444 0.39 -12.79 -16.26
CA ALA A 444 -0.56 -12.96 -15.15
C ALA A 444 -1.09 -14.39 -15.03
N PHE A 445 -1.25 -15.08 -16.15
CA PHE A 445 -1.64 -16.49 -16.21
C PHE A 445 -0.60 -17.37 -15.53
N ILE A 446 0.68 -17.21 -15.89
CA ILE A 446 1.79 -17.95 -15.28
C ILE A 446 1.90 -17.63 -13.80
N LYS A 447 1.74 -16.36 -13.40
CA LYS A 447 1.69 -15.99 -11.98
C LYS A 447 0.55 -16.73 -11.24
N ALA A 448 -0.65 -16.75 -11.82
CA ALA A 448 -1.81 -17.40 -11.21
C ALA A 448 -1.60 -18.89 -10.96
N ILE A 449 -1.12 -19.60 -11.98
CA ILE A 449 -0.84 -21.03 -11.91
C ILE A 449 0.33 -21.30 -10.95
N ASN A 450 1.43 -20.56 -11.07
CA ASN A 450 2.59 -20.72 -10.20
C ASN A 450 2.24 -20.50 -8.73
N SER A 451 1.49 -19.45 -8.38
CA SER A 451 1.07 -19.20 -7.00
C SER A 451 0.23 -20.34 -6.44
N ALA A 452 -0.61 -20.98 -7.25
CA ALA A 452 -1.45 -22.10 -6.81
C ALA A 452 -0.70 -23.45 -6.65
N ILE A 453 0.51 -23.55 -7.23
CA ILE A 453 1.35 -24.75 -7.21
C ILE A 453 2.53 -24.61 -6.23
N ASN A 454 3.21 -23.47 -6.26
CA ASN A 454 4.43 -23.18 -5.49
C ASN A 454 4.17 -22.02 -4.55
N LEU A 455 3.53 -22.32 -3.41
CA LEU A 455 3.37 -21.33 -2.37
C LEU A 455 4.71 -21.08 -1.68
N PRO A 456 5.12 -19.81 -1.51
CA PRO A 456 6.34 -19.50 -0.78
C PRO A 456 6.16 -19.93 0.66
N TYR A 457 7.20 -20.49 1.29
CA TYR A 457 7.22 -20.75 2.73
C TYR A 457 8.17 -19.78 3.42
N PRO A 458 7.76 -19.09 4.50
CA PRO A 458 8.62 -18.14 5.17
C PRO A 458 9.76 -18.89 5.87
N VAL A 459 10.99 -18.56 5.48
CA VAL A 459 12.23 -18.97 6.16
C VAL A 459 12.85 -17.74 6.82
N ASN A 460 13.44 -17.91 8.00
CA ASN A 460 14.18 -16.82 8.65
C ASN A 460 15.56 -16.61 8.01
N SER A 461 16.32 -15.61 8.46
CA SER A 461 17.70 -15.36 8.00
C SER A 461 18.67 -16.53 8.15
N ASN A 462 18.30 -17.54 8.96
CA ASN A 462 19.09 -18.75 9.20
C ASN A 462 18.51 -19.96 8.43
N ASN A 463 17.70 -19.73 7.39
CA ASN A 463 17.01 -20.76 6.59
C ASN A 463 16.15 -21.74 7.40
N THR A 464 15.71 -21.34 8.60
CA THR A 464 14.81 -22.15 9.42
C THR A 464 13.37 -21.86 9.05
N GLU A 465 12.65 -22.90 8.65
CA GLU A 465 11.21 -22.91 8.41
C GLU A 465 10.44 -22.27 9.57
N GLN A 466 9.55 -21.33 9.25
CA GLN A 466 8.75 -20.62 10.25
C GLN A 466 7.29 -21.04 10.21
N ASN A 467 6.66 -21.03 11.38
CA ASN A 467 5.22 -21.18 11.47
C ASN A 467 4.53 -19.97 10.79
N LEU A 468 3.72 -20.24 9.77
CA LEU A 468 3.09 -19.21 8.95
C LEU A 468 2.20 -18.25 9.75
N SER A 469 1.44 -18.78 10.72
CA SER A 469 0.57 -17.96 11.57
C SER A 469 1.39 -16.98 12.42
N THR A 470 2.54 -17.42 12.91
CA THR A 470 3.46 -16.57 13.69
C THR A 470 4.16 -15.54 12.81
N TYR A 471 4.60 -15.95 11.60
CA TYR A 471 5.22 -15.07 10.63
C TYR A 471 4.28 -13.93 10.23
N TYR A 472 3.03 -14.24 9.86
CA TYR A 472 2.06 -13.21 9.49
C TYR A 472 1.52 -12.44 10.67
N TYR A 473 1.32 -13.06 11.83
CA TYR A 473 0.99 -12.34 13.05
C TYR A 473 2.06 -11.30 13.38
N LYS A 474 3.35 -11.62 13.21
CA LYS A 474 4.46 -10.70 13.43
C LYS A 474 4.58 -9.64 12.33
N ALA A 475 4.48 -10.02 11.05
CA ALA A 475 4.44 -9.05 9.94
C ALA A 475 3.27 -8.07 10.11
N LYS A 476 2.12 -8.57 10.58
CA LYS A 476 0.95 -7.77 10.91
C LYS A 476 1.18 -6.93 12.16
N ILE A 477 1.70 -7.48 13.25
CA ILE A 477 2.09 -6.70 14.41
C ILE A 477 3.00 -5.55 13.99
N ASP A 478 3.98 -5.75 13.13
CA ASP A 478 4.86 -4.66 12.69
C ASP A 478 4.12 -3.61 11.82
N LEU A 479 3.05 -4.01 11.12
CA LEU A 479 2.14 -3.08 10.43
C LEU A 479 1.22 -2.29 11.37
N TYR A 480 0.74 -2.92 12.44
CA TYR A 480 -0.32 -2.39 13.32
C TYR A 480 0.19 -1.92 14.69
N MET A 481 1.43 -2.24 15.06
CA MET A 481 2.09 -1.85 16.32
C MET A 481 2.20 -0.35 16.44
N ASN A 482 2.33 0.32 15.29
CA ASN A 482 2.18 1.75 15.23
C ASN A 482 0.95 2.09 14.38
N PRO A 483 -0.12 2.62 15.00
CA PRO A 483 -1.27 3.17 14.29
C PRO A 483 -0.85 4.13 13.18
N TRP A 484 0.23 4.91 13.38
CA TRP A 484 0.79 5.79 12.37
C TRP A 484 1.33 5.07 11.13
N THR A 485 2.01 3.93 11.28
CA THR A 485 2.51 3.14 10.13
C THR A 485 1.34 2.53 9.37
N MET A 486 0.35 2.00 10.10
CA MET A 486 -0.88 1.48 9.53
C MET A 486 -1.62 2.58 8.75
N PHE A 487 -1.84 3.74 9.36
CA PHE A 487 -2.47 4.88 8.71
C PHE A 487 -1.62 5.38 7.54
N ASN A 488 -0.33 5.63 7.70
CA ASN A 488 0.56 6.05 6.62
C ASN A 488 0.48 5.09 5.44
N LYS A 489 0.53 3.78 5.66
CA LYS A 489 0.39 2.78 4.58
C LYS A 489 -1.00 2.78 3.95
N ILE A 490 -2.08 2.92 4.71
CA ILE A 490 -3.45 3.07 4.17
C ILE A 490 -3.59 4.36 3.33
N LEU A 491 -3.00 5.46 3.79
CA LEU A 491 -3.12 6.78 3.15
C LEU A 491 -2.18 6.93 1.93
N SER A 492 -1.02 6.25 1.95
CA SER A 492 -0.01 6.20 0.87
C SER A 492 -0.14 4.98 -0.05
N ALA A 493 -1.10 4.08 0.18
CA ALA A 493 -1.38 2.88 -0.65
C ALA A 493 -1.73 3.18 -2.13
N ASN A 494 -1.80 4.45 -2.54
CA ASN A 494 -1.85 4.80 -3.96
C ASN A 494 -0.46 4.90 -4.61
N TYR A 495 0.60 4.69 -3.84
CA TYR A 495 1.96 4.67 -4.33
C TYR A 495 2.37 3.26 -4.76
N TYR A 496 2.86 3.18 -5.98
CA TYR A 496 3.23 1.97 -6.67
C TYR A 496 4.65 1.60 -6.27
N GLY A 497 4.80 0.45 -5.61
CA GLY A 497 6.11 -0.06 -5.23
C GLY A 497 7.02 -0.32 -6.44
N ASP A 498 8.30 -0.37 -6.14
CA ASP A 498 9.49 -0.67 -6.95
C ASP A 498 9.61 -2.15 -7.36
N VAL A 499 8.67 -3.01 -6.91
CA VAL A 499 8.66 -4.44 -7.23
C VAL A 499 7.61 -4.73 -8.28
N LEU A 500 8.11 -5.08 -9.45
CA LEU A 500 7.43 -5.42 -10.70
C LEU A 500 6.26 -6.42 -10.63
N ILE A 501 6.18 -7.18 -9.54
CA ILE A 501 5.19 -8.21 -9.35
C ILE A 501 4.75 -8.19 -7.90
N GLY A 502 3.58 -7.61 -7.68
CA GLY A 502 2.85 -7.69 -6.44
C GLY A 502 2.96 -6.45 -5.58
N ASN A 503 1.81 -6.11 -4.99
CA ASN A 503 1.58 -5.24 -3.83
C ASN A 503 0.15 -4.67 -3.82
N ARG A 504 -0.64 -4.74 -4.91
CA ARG A 504 -1.94 -4.05 -4.97
C ARG A 504 -3.17 -4.93 -4.68
N ILE A 505 -3.12 -6.26 -4.90
CA ILE A 505 -4.20 -7.17 -4.45
C ILE A 505 -4.33 -7.09 -2.93
N GLU A 506 -3.19 -6.93 -2.26
CA GLU A 506 -3.09 -6.65 -0.84
C GLU A 506 -3.62 -5.25 -0.53
N GLN A 507 -3.25 -4.18 -1.25
CA GLN A 507 -3.80 -2.83 -1.02
C GLN A 507 -5.34 -2.73 -1.21
N GLU A 508 -6.00 -3.46 -2.12
CA GLU A 508 -7.47 -3.52 -2.16
C GLU A 508 -8.06 -4.30 -0.97
N ALA A 509 -7.36 -5.34 -0.51
CA ALA A 509 -7.72 -6.11 0.68
C ALA A 509 -7.44 -5.34 1.99
N PHE A 510 -6.48 -4.41 1.99
CA PHE A 510 -6.08 -3.56 3.12
C PHE A 510 -6.75 -2.17 3.10
N ASN A 511 -7.21 -1.66 1.95
CA ASN A 511 -8.24 -0.62 1.90
C ASN A 511 -9.57 -1.17 2.43
N LYS A 512 -9.76 -2.49 2.32
CA LYS A 512 -10.68 -3.27 3.14
C LYS A 512 -10.01 -3.74 4.46
N SER A 513 -9.28 -2.84 5.16
CA SER A 513 -8.59 -3.01 6.47
C SER A 513 -9.42 -3.63 7.62
N TRP A 514 -10.68 -3.89 7.33
CA TRP A 514 -11.75 -4.32 8.20
C TRP A 514 -11.81 -5.84 8.28
N VAL A 515 -11.01 -6.58 7.49
CA VAL A 515 -10.98 -8.04 7.47
C VAL A 515 -9.54 -8.55 7.71
N ASP A 516 -9.23 -8.88 8.96
CA ASP A 516 -8.11 -9.72 9.37
C ASP A 516 -8.21 -11.11 8.74
N LYS A 517 -7.48 -11.30 7.65
CA LYS A 517 -7.40 -12.57 6.96
C LYS A 517 -6.36 -13.47 7.60
N GLU A 518 -6.79 -14.46 8.35
CA GLU A 518 -5.94 -15.52 8.88
C GLU A 518 -5.65 -16.54 7.77
N VAL A 519 -4.37 -16.72 7.45
CA VAL A 519 -3.89 -17.69 6.46
C VAL A 519 -3.52 -18.98 7.19
N ILE A 520 -4.31 -20.02 6.96
CA ILE A 520 -4.00 -21.38 7.39
C ILE A 520 -3.38 -22.10 6.21
N LEU A 521 -2.11 -22.45 6.31
CA LEU A 521 -1.39 -23.22 5.30
C LEU A 521 -0.91 -24.53 5.91
N GLU A 522 -1.23 -25.62 5.22
CA GLU A 522 -0.66 -26.93 5.46
C GLU A 522 0.20 -27.31 4.25
N LEU A 523 1.48 -27.57 4.52
CA LEU A 523 2.43 -28.11 3.54
C LEU A 523 2.81 -29.54 3.93
N ASP A 524 3.11 -30.34 2.91
CA ASP A 524 3.69 -31.66 3.00
C ASP A 524 5.18 -31.57 2.66
N ASN A 525 6.00 -31.55 3.70
CA ASN A 525 7.45 -31.37 3.61
C ASN A 525 8.19 -32.63 3.11
N GLU A 526 7.50 -33.78 3.03
CA GLU A 526 8.11 -35.05 2.58
C GLU A 526 8.05 -35.23 1.06
N LYS A 527 7.44 -34.28 0.32
CA LYS A 527 7.37 -34.38 -1.14
C LYS A 527 8.73 -34.22 -1.82
N PRO A 528 9.06 -35.08 -2.80
CA PRO A 528 10.39 -35.13 -3.43
C PRO A 528 10.74 -33.87 -4.25
N ASN A 529 9.74 -33.09 -4.70
CA ASN A 529 9.94 -31.99 -5.65
C ASN A 529 9.69 -30.60 -5.04
N LYS A 530 9.89 -30.45 -3.72
CA LYS A 530 9.61 -29.20 -3.00
C LYS A 530 10.39 -27.98 -3.51
N GLU A 531 11.55 -28.18 -4.14
CA GLU A 531 12.44 -27.14 -4.66
C GLU A 531 12.25 -26.88 -6.16
N GLU A 532 11.40 -27.66 -6.84
CA GLU A 532 11.14 -27.48 -8.28
C GLU A 532 10.17 -26.32 -8.54
N ILE A 533 10.42 -25.55 -9.60
CA ILE A 533 9.54 -24.46 -10.02
C ILE A 533 8.37 -25.01 -10.85
N PHE A 534 8.60 -26.01 -11.70
CA PHE A 534 7.56 -26.54 -12.60
C PHE A 534 6.95 -27.83 -12.06
N ASN A 535 6.18 -27.68 -10.99
CA ASN A 535 5.39 -28.75 -10.35
C ASN A 535 3.99 -28.88 -10.96
N ASN A 536 3.25 -29.92 -10.59
CA ASN A 536 1.81 -30.04 -10.88
C ASN A 536 1.01 -30.17 -9.56
N LEU A 537 -0.31 -30.27 -9.67
CA LEU A 537 -1.19 -30.28 -8.49
C LEU A 537 -0.91 -31.47 -7.55
N LYS A 538 -0.43 -32.60 -8.08
CA LYS A 538 -0.10 -33.80 -7.28
C LYS A 538 1.26 -33.70 -6.62
N THR A 539 2.26 -33.16 -7.32
CA THR A 539 3.64 -33.02 -6.81
C THR A 539 3.84 -31.77 -5.95
N SER A 540 2.93 -30.80 -6.04
CA SER A 540 2.90 -29.61 -5.20
C SER A 540 2.95 -29.97 -3.72
N ASN A 541 3.90 -29.41 -2.96
CA ASN A 541 4.02 -29.55 -1.50
C ASN A 541 2.84 -28.92 -0.74
N PHE A 542 1.92 -28.27 -1.44
CA PHE A 542 0.82 -27.53 -0.84
C PHE A 542 -0.43 -28.40 -0.68
N VAL A 543 -0.80 -28.68 0.57
CA VAL A 543 -1.91 -29.57 0.97
C VAL A 543 -3.22 -28.80 1.13
N LYS A 544 -3.24 -27.74 1.95
CA LYS A 544 -4.46 -26.99 2.27
C LYS A 544 -4.16 -25.52 2.53
N LEU A 545 -4.92 -24.61 1.89
CA LEU A 545 -4.92 -23.17 2.17
C LEU A 545 -6.33 -22.77 2.50
N GLU A 546 -6.49 -22.08 3.62
CA GLU A 546 -7.74 -21.48 4.02
C GLU A 546 -7.47 -20.06 4.47
N ILE A 547 -8.14 -19.09 3.84
CA ILE A 547 -8.06 -17.69 4.22
C ILE A 547 -9.35 -17.34 4.97
N LYS A 548 -9.27 -17.23 6.30
CA LYS A 548 -10.41 -16.89 7.15
C LYS A 548 -10.49 -15.40 7.37
N ASN A 549 -11.65 -14.82 7.10
CA ASN A 549 -11.94 -13.42 7.34
C ASN A 549 -12.36 -13.19 8.81
N LYS A 550 -11.51 -12.57 9.63
CA LYS A 550 -11.83 -12.04 10.96
C LYS A 550 -12.08 -10.54 10.83
N VAL A 551 -13.22 -10.02 11.28
CA VAL A 551 -13.54 -8.59 11.04
C VAL A 551 -13.02 -7.74 12.20
N PHE A 552 -12.15 -6.76 11.94
CA PHE A 552 -11.77 -5.74 12.91
C PHE A 552 -12.45 -4.42 12.53
N HIS A 553 -13.26 -3.85 13.42
CA HIS A 553 -13.99 -2.61 13.14
C HIS A 553 -13.28 -1.41 13.80
N PRO A 554 -12.42 -0.68 13.06
CA PRO A 554 -11.74 0.50 13.60
C PRO A 554 -12.72 1.60 14.01
N ILE A 555 -13.89 1.73 13.37
CA ILE A 555 -14.96 2.62 13.85
C ILE A 555 -15.41 2.21 15.25
N ILE A 556 -15.58 0.92 15.53
CA ILE A 556 -15.93 0.45 16.88
C ILE A 556 -14.80 0.78 17.85
N ALA A 557 -13.54 0.56 17.48
CA ALA A 557 -12.40 0.94 18.33
C ALA A 557 -12.36 2.46 18.59
N ILE A 558 -12.52 3.30 17.56
CA ILE A 558 -12.58 4.76 17.66
C ILE A 558 -13.75 5.19 18.54
N VAL A 559 -14.93 4.60 18.36
CA VAL A 559 -16.13 4.88 19.18
C VAL A 559 -15.89 4.44 20.62
N VAL A 560 -15.30 3.27 20.86
CA VAL A 560 -14.97 2.76 22.19
C VAL A 560 -13.92 3.65 22.87
N TYR A 561 -12.84 4.02 22.19
CA TYR A 561 -11.85 4.96 22.74
C TYR A 561 -12.48 6.33 23.02
N THR A 562 -13.29 6.85 22.10
CA THR A 562 -14.03 8.10 22.31
C THR A 562 -14.94 8.01 23.53
N LEU A 563 -15.70 6.92 23.68
CA LEU A 563 -16.54 6.65 24.85
C LEU A 563 -15.74 6.57 26.13
N ILE A 564 -14.60 5.86 26.15
CA ILE A 564 -13.70 5.78 27.31
C ILE A 564 -13.20 7.17 27.69
N LEU A 565 -12.75 7.98 26.73
CA LEU A 565 -12.26 9.34 26.98
C LEU A 565 -13.37 10.26 27.50
N ILE A 566 -14.60 10.12 26.98
CA ILE A 566 -15.78 10.81 27.50
C ILE A 566 -16.06 10.38 28.95
N LEU A 567 -16.01 9.08 29.25
CA LEU A 567 -16.21 8.54 30.60
C LEU A 567 -15.14 9.04 31.57
N ILE A 568 -13.88 9.10 31.16
CA ILE A 568 -12.79 9.68 31.97
C ILE A 568 -13.09 11.16 32.23
N THR A 569 -13.54 11.91 31.23
CA THR A 569 -13.92 13.33 31.40
C THR A 569 -15.08 13.49 32.39
N PHE A 570 -16.08 12.61 32.36
CA PHE A 570 -17.13 12.54 33.37
C PHE A 570 -16.57 12.17 34.76
N GLY A 571 -15.61 11.25 34.83
CA GLY A 571 -14.85 10.95 36.05
C GLY A 571 -14.17 12.18 36.64
N SER A 572 -13.48 12.97 35.80
CA SER A 572 -12.86 14.24 36.19
C SER A 572 -13.88 15.24 36.75
N PHE A 573 -15.09 15.28 36.18
CA PHE A 573 -16.18 16.10 36.72
C PHE A 573 -16.57 15.68 38.15
N PHE A 574 -16.64 14.39 38.46
CA PHE A 574 -16.94 13.93 39.82
C PHE A 574 -15.85 14.33 40.81
N ILE A 575 -14.57 14.20 40.44
CA ILE A 575 -13.43 14.65 41.24
C ILE A 575 -13.53 16.16 41.51
N PHE A 576 -13.82 16.94 40.46
CA PHE A 576 -14.04 18.38 40.57
C PHE A 576 -15.17 18.72 41.54
N LYS A 577 -16.33 18.07 41.41
CA LYS A 577 -17.50 18.30 42.27
C LYS A 577 -17.19 18.00 43.74
N LEU A 578 -16.48 16.90 44.02
CA LEU A 578 -16.09 16.51 45.38
C LEU A 578 -15.14 17.53 46.02
N LYS A 579 -14.13 17.99 45.29
CA LYS A 579 -13.16 18.95 45.82
C LYS A 579 -13.81 20.31 46.12
N MET A 580 -14.64 20.80 45.21
CA MET A 580 -15.35 22.08 45.40
C MET A 580 -16.44 22.02 46.48
N LYS A 581 -16.80 20.84 47.01
CA LYS A 581 -17.68 20.68 48.18
C LYS A 581 -16.93 20.93 49.50
N LYS A 582 -15.61 20.72 49.54
CA LYS A 582 -14.78 21.00 50.73
C LYS A 582 -14.37 22.48 50.86
N ALA A 583 -14.56 23.29 49.81
CA ALA A 583 -14.14 24.69 49.74
C ALA A 583 -15.31 25.70 49.91
N SER A 584 -16.54 25.20 50.06
CA SER A 584 -17.75 25.93 50.46
C SER A 584 -18.01 25.69 51.92
#